data_AF-A0A841CWT8-F1
#
_entry.id   AF-A0A841CWT8-F1
#
_cell.length_a   1.000
_cell.length_b   1.000
_cell.length_c   1.000
_cell.angle_alpha   90.00
_cell.angle_beta   90.00
_cell.angle_gamma   90.00
#
_symmetry.space_group_name_H-M   'P 1'
#
loop_
_entity.id
_entity.type
_entity.pdbx_description
1 polymer ?
#
loop_
_entity_poly.entity_id
_entity_poly.type
_entity_poly.pdbx_seq_one_letter_code
_entity_poly.pdbx_strand_id
1 'polypeptide(L)'
;MFTSSLRTPKQGNSLRECEDVAHVLPASAPETWLAEPVFAAVADGASESLLAGDWADLLTRSVIDATRDDECVLRDVDRFATALVDAGEAWRGWLADYVATREADGRPIAWYEQPKLDRGPHATVLAARFDTDSTSATRWDVAALGDSCLFHTRDDRLLRAFPLESAEAFDNSPGLVNAFNRDHALLARHVRTLSGSAEQGDQFFLCTDALAAWFLGAAARGDQPWHVLSEFTRSGDPDGFEVWLKKAREEGLMRNDDVTVVHVDLG
;
A
#
# COMPACT_ATOMS: atom_id res chain seq x y z
N MET A 1 15.91 -3.71 11.76
CA MET A 1 14.59 -4.00 11.19
C MET A 1 14.76 -4.79 9.90
N PHE A 2 13.96 -5.84 9.69
CA PHE A 2 13.86 -6.56 8.43
C PHE A 2 12.66 -6.03 7.65
N THR A 3 12.76 -5.97 6.32
CA THR A 3 11.64 -5.61 5.45
C THR A 3 11.57 -6.53 4.26
N SER A 4 10.37 -6.96 3.88
CA SER A 4 10.12 -7.61 2.60
C SER A 4 8.79 -7.20 2.02
N SER A 5 8.63 -7.40 0.72
CA SER A 5 7.37 -7.14 0.04
C SER A 5 7.11 -8.24 -0.99
N LEU A 6 5.85 -8.66 -1.08
CA LEU A 6 5.38 -9.61 -2.08
C LEU A 6 4.16 -9.02 -2.76
N ARG A 7 4.02 -9.29 -4.05
CA ARG A 7 2.91 -8.83 -4.87
C ARG A 7 2.53 -9.89 -5.89
N THR A 8 1.24 -10.15 -6.03
CA THR A 8 0.69 -11.14 -6.96
C THR A 8 -0.57 -10.58 -7.60
N PRO A 9 -0.71 -10.66 -8.94
CA PRO A 9 -1.89 -10.14 -9.61
C PRO A 9 -3.13 -11.00 -9.35
N LYS A 10 -4.31 -10.46 -9.71
CA LYS A 10 -5.52 -11.24 -9.87
C LYS A 10 -5.33 -12.36 -10.90
N GLN A 11 -6.05 -13.46 -10.71
CA GLN A 11 -5.90 -14.66 -11.54
C GLN A 11 -6.16 -14.34 -13.01
N GLY A 12 -5.22 -14.72 -13.87
CA GLY A 12 -5.28 -14.49 -15.31
C GLY A 12 -4.54 -13.24 -15.78
N ASN A 13 -4.14 -12.35 -14.86
CA ASN A 13 -3.35 -11.17 -15.17
C ASN A 13 -1.85 -11.45 -14.99
N SER A 14 -1.04 -10.74 -15.76
CA SER A 14 0.41 -10.67 -15.56
C SER A 14 0.78 -9.67 -14.47
N LEU A 15 2.00 -9.75 -13.93
CA LEU A 15 2.52 -8.75 -12.98
C LEU A 15 2.53 -7.31 -13.53
N ARG A 16 2.52 -7.13 -14.86
CA ARG A 16 2.43 -5.80 -15.50
C ARG A 16 1.02 -5.23 -15.49
N GLU A 17 0.02 -6.08 -15.34
CA GLU A 17 -1.40 -5.72 -15.25
C GLU A 17 -1.88 -5.66 -13.80
N CYS A 18 -0.97 -5.80 -12.84
CA CYS A 18 -1.22 -5.62 -11.42
C CYS A 18 -1.27 -4.13 -11.11
N GLU A 19 -2.36 -3.69 -10.50
CA GLU A 19 -2.61 -2.29 -10.18
C GLU A 19 -2.19 -1.93 -8.75
N ASP A 20 -1.94 -2.94 -7.91
CA ASP A 20 -1.32 -2.77 -6.62
C ASP A 20 0.16 -2.40 -6.72
N VAL A 21 0.63 -1.56 -5.79
CA VAL A 21 2.04 -1.18 -5.68
C VAL A 21 2.47 -1.16 -4.22
N ALA A 22 3.71 -1.61 -3.98
CA ALA A 22 4.44 -1.37 -2.75
C ALA A 22 5.71 -0.57 -3.04
N HIS A 23 6.06 0.34 -2.13
CA HIS A 23 7.33 1.03 -2.13
C HIS A 23 7.93 1.02 -0.72
N VAL A 24 9.20 0.64 -0.60
CA VAL A 24 9.90 0.53 0.70
C VAL A 24 11.27 1.20 0.58
N LEU A 25 11.59 2.07 1.53
CA LEU A 25 12.90 2.70 1.69
C LEU A 25 13.42 2.52 3.12
N PRO A 26 14.74 2.33 3.31
CA PRO A 26 15.73 2.07 2.28
C PRO A 26 15.44 0.73 1.57
N ALA A 27 15.78 0.64 0.29
CA ALA A 27 15.69 -0.63 -0.43
C ALA A 27 16.82 -1.55 0.07
N SER A 28 16.46 -2.58 0.82
CA SER A 28 17.42 -3.58 1.31
C SER A 28 17.02 -4.99 0.90
N ALA A 29 18.03 -5.85 0.72
CA ALA A 29 17.78 -7.27 0.59
C ALA A 29 17.08 -7.79 1.86
N PRO A 30 16.21 -8.81 1.75
CA PRO A 30 15.54 -9.41 2.90
C PRO A 30 16.53 -9.77 4.02
N GLU A 31 17.76 -10.15 3.71
CA GLU A 31 18.72 -10.62 4.72
C GLU A 31 19.38 -9.48 5.55
N THR A 32 19.06 -8.22 5.26
CA THR A 32 19.74 -7.06 5.86
C THR A 32 18.92 -6.43 6.98
N TRP A 33 19.53 -6.32 8.17
CA TRP A 33 18.96 -5.55 9.28
C TRP A 33 19.28 -4.06 9.14
N LEU A 34 18.23 -3.25 9.08
CA LEU A 34 18.32 -1.79 8.97
C LEU A 34 18.42 -1.12 10.34
N ALA A 35 19.27 -0.09 10.42
CA ALA A 35 19.45 0.79 11.58
C ALA A 35 18.94 2.22 11.34
N GLU A 36 18.58 2.55 10.10
CA GLU A 36 17.95 3.82 9.73
C GLU A 36 16.42 3.68 9.69
N PRO A 37 15.67 4.81 9.70
CA PRO A 37 14.22 4.76 9.60
C PRO A 37 13.75 4.03 8.33
N VAL A 38 12.73 3.20 8.49
CA VAL A 38 12.06 2.50 7.38
C VAL A 38 10.79 3.26 7.01
N PHE A 39 10.59 3.44 5.72
CA PHE A 39 9.40 4.00 5.11
C PHE A 39 8.78 2.93 4.23
N ALA A 40 7.51 2.65 4.41
CA ALA A 40 6.78 1.66 3.62
C ALA A 40 5.44 2.25 3.19
N ALA A 41 5.08 2.05 1.93
CA ALA A 41 3.79 2.45 1.41
C ALA A 41 3.22 1.34 0.52
N VAL A 42 1.90 1.19 0.58
CA VAL A 42 1.11 0.37 -0.34
C VAL A 42 -0.01 1.20 -0.94
N ALA A 43 -0.38 0.89 -2.17
CA ALA A 43 -1.51 1.48 -2.86
C ALA A 43 -2.18 0.40 -3.71
N ASP A 44 -3.51 0.44 -3.76
CA ASP A 44 -4.34 -0.34 -4.67
C ASP A 44 -4.93 0.61 -5.73
N GLY A 45 -4.58 0.38 -6.99
CA GLY A 45 -5.07 1.14 -8.13
C GLY A 45 -6.43 0.63 -8.61
N ALA A 46 -7.43 1.51 -8.69
CA ALA A 46 -8.78 1.12 -9.06
C ALA A 46 -8.88 0.63 -10.52
N SER A 47 -9.25 -0.64 -10.72
CA SER A 47 -9.29 -1.31 -12.03
C SER A 47 -10.16 -0.68 -13.11
N GLU A 48 -11.10 0.19 -12.73
CA GLU A 48 -11.92 0.92 -13.71
C GLU A 48 -11.17 2.09 -14.37
N SER A 49 -10.02 2.49 -13.80
CA SER A 49 -9.19 3.60 -14.25
C SER A 49 -8.10 3.15 -15.21
N LEU A 50 -7.83 3.96 -16.23
CA LEU A 50 -6.65 3.73 -17.08
C LEU A 50 -5.40 4.25 -16.34
N LEU A 51 -4.31 3.48 -16.39
CA LEU A 51 -3.03 3.79 -15.71
C LEU A 51 -3.12 3.80 -14.17
N ALA A 52 -4.00 2.97 -13.60
CA ALA A 52 -4.19 2.90 -12.15
C ALA A 52 -2.91 2.46 -11.41
N GLY A 53 -2.22 1.43 -11.92
CA GLY A 53 -0.94 0.98 -11.36
C GLY A 53 0.18 2.02 -11.46
N ASP A 54 0.27 2.76 -12.56
CA ASP A 54 1.27 3.84 -12.70
C ASP A 54 1.00 4.98 -11.69
N TRP A 55 -0.28 5.30 -11.44
CA TRP A 55 -0.66 6.27 -10.42
C TRP A 55 -0.38 5.78 -9.01
N ALA A 56 -0.69 4.52 -8.69
CA ALA A 56 -0.36 3.90 -7.41
C ALA A 56 1.16 3.93 -7.14
N ASP A 57 2.00 3.69 -8.15
CA ASP A 57 3.46 3.79 -8.04
C ASP A 57 3.93 5.22 -7.80
N LEU A 58 3.42 6.19 -8.57
CA LEU A 58 3.78 7.59 -8.35
C LEU A 58 3.32 8.08 -6.98
N LEU A 59 2.12 7.68 -6.56
CA LEU A 59 1.51 8.10 -5.30
C LEU A 59 2.31 7.59 -4.10
N THR A 60 2.65 6.29 -4.07
CA THR A 60 3.44 5.68 -2.99
C THR A 60 4.84 6.30 -2.84
N ARG A 61 5.51 6.60 -3.96
CA ARG A 61 6.81 7.29 -3.95
C ARG A 61 6.67 8.73 -3.43
N SER A 62 5.67 9.45 -3.95
CA SER A 62 5.44 10.86 -3.59
C SER A 62 5.15 11.04 -2.09
N VAL A 63 4.34 10.16 -1.49
CA VAL A 63 4.05 10.23 -0.04
C VAL A 63 5.26 9.83 0.82
N ILE A 64 6.08 8.89 0.35
CA ILE A 64 7.33 8.52 1.03
C ILE A 64 8.33 9.68 0.98
N ASP A 65 8.52 10.31 -0.18
CA ASP A 65 9.40 11.47 -0.31
C ASP A 65 8.94 12.64 0.58
N ALA A 66 7.63 12.95 0.58
CA ALA A 66 7.07 13.94 1.49
C ALA A 66 7.33 13.60 2.98
N THR A 67 7.21 12.33 3.35
CA THR A 67 7.45 11.87 4.74
C THR A 67 8.92 11.96 5.15
N ARG A 68 9.85 11.78 4.19
CA ARG A 68 11.29 11.94 4.42
C ARG A 68 11.67 13.40 4.59
N ASP A 69 11.00 14.30 3.87
CA ASP A 69 11.21 15.74 3.95
C ASP A 69 10.56 16.37 5.19
N ASP A 70 9.44 15.81 5.66
CA ASP A 70 8.70 16.29 6.83
C ASP A 70 8.14 15.15 7.68
N GLU A 71 8.71 15.00 8.89
CA GLU A 71 8.32 13.96 9.86
C GLU A 71 6.88 14.10 10.39
N CYS A 72 6.20 15.21 10.13
CA CYS A 72 4.82 15.42 10.56
C CYS A 72 3.79 14.91 9.54
N VAL A 73 4.19 14.58 8.31
CA VAL A 73 3.28 14.22 7.21
C VAL A 73 2.35 13.06 7.58
N LEU A 74 2.86 12.01 8.23
CA LEU A 74 2.04 10.85 8.61
C LEU A 74 1.21 11.08 9.89
N ARG A 75 1.47 12.16 10.62
CA ARG A 75 0.80 12.46 11.91
C ARG A 75 -0.31 13.50 11.77
N ASP A 76 -0.32 14.24 10.67
CA ASP A 76 -1.18 15.38 10.44
C ASP A 76 -1.98 15.18 9.14
N VAL A 77 -3.31 15.20 9.26
CA VAL A 77 -4.23 14.93 8.15
C VAL A 77 -4.11 15.96 7.02
N ASP A 78 -3.84 17.23 7.35
CA ASP A 78 -3.73 18.31 6.39
C ASP A 78 -2.40 18.24 5.64
N ARG A 79 -1.32 17.87 6.32
CA ARG A 79 -0.01 17.62 5.69
C ARG A 79 -0.04 16.40 4.78
N PHE A 80 -0.64 15.30 5.21
CA PHE A 80 -0.81 14.13 4.34
C PHE A 80 -1.67 14.47 3.12
N ALA A 81 -2.80 15.16 3.31
CA ALA A 81 -3.63 15.62 2.19
C ALA A 81 -2.89 16.55 1.22
N THR A 82 -1.98 17.39 1.73
CA THR A 82 -1.09 18.22 0.88
C THR A 82 -0.19 17.34 0.02
N ALA A 83 0.45 16.33 0.61
CA ALA A 83 1.28 15.37 -0.15
C ALA A 83 0.48 14.64 -1.25
N LEU A 84 -0.80 14.32 -1.01
CA LEU A 84 -1.68 13.73 -2.03
C LEU A 84 -1.98 14.70 -3.18
N VAL A 85 -2.20 15.99 -2.87
CA VAL A 85 -2.38 17.04 -3.89
C VAL A 85 -1.11 17.20 -4.72
N ASP A 86 0.06 17.25 -4.07
CA ASP A 86 1.35 17.40 -4.72
C ASP A 86 1.68 16.21 -5.64
N ALA A 87 1.37 14.98 -5.19
CA ALA A 87 1.46 13.77 -6.02
C ALA A 87 0.65 13.91 -7.31
N GLY A 88 -0.57 14.45 -7.24
CA GLY A 88 -1.37 14.69 -8.45
C GLY A 88 -0.78 15.77 -9.37
N GLU A 89 0.00 16.75 -8.86
CA GLU A 89 0.71 17.71 -9.73
C GLU A 89 1.89 17.03 -10.43
N ALA A 90 2.63 16.17 -9.73
CA ALA A 90 3.66 15.32 -10.34
C ALA A 90 3.07 14.39 -11.41
N TRP A 91 1.87 13.85 -11.18
CA TRP A 91 1.16 13.03 -12.17
C TRP A 91 0.90 13.76 -13.49
N ARG A 92 0.59 15.06 -13.47
CA ARG A 92 0.37 15.82 -14.71
C ARG A 92 1.63 15.88 -15.57
N GLY A 93 2.79 16.07 -14.94
CA GLY A 93 4.09 16.01 -15.63
C GLY A 93 4.32 14.62 -16.22
N TRP A 94 4.15 13.58 -15.39
CA TRP A 94 4.29 12.19 -15.84
C TRP A 94 3.36 11.83 -16.99
N LEU A 95 2.08 12.25 -16.94
CA LEU A 95 1.10 11.96 -17.99
C LEU A 95 1.45 12.67 -19.31
N ALA A 96 1.94 13.90 -19.25
CA ALA A 96 2.40 14.62 -20.44
C ALA A 96 3.58 13.88 -21.10
N ASP A 97 4.54 13.40 -20.30
CA ASP A 97 5.67 12.61 -20.80
C ASP A 97 5.24 11.26 -21.37
N TYR A 98 4.28 10.59 -20.72
CA TYR A 98 3.69 9.34 -21.19
C TYR A 98 3.04 9.52 -22.58
N VAL A 99 2.20 10.55 -22.75
CA VAL A 99 1.53 10.86 -24.02
C VAL A 99 2.56 11.19 -25.11
N ALA A 100 3.54 12.05 -24.80
CA ALA A 100 4.59 12.42 -25.77
C ALA A 100 5.42 11.21 -26.21
N THR A 101 5.75 10.30 -25.27
CA THR A 101 6.48 9.06 -25.57
C THR A 101 5.68 8.13 -26.47
N ARG A 102 4.38 7.96 -26.17
CA ARG A 102 3.44 7.18 -26.98
C ARG A 102 3.33 7.71 -28.41
N GLU A 103 3.25 9.03 -28.57
CA GLU A 103 3.24 9.67 -29.89
C GLU A 103 4.57 9.45 -30.64
N ALA A 104 5.71 9.65 -29.99
CA ALA A 104 7.03 9.45 -30.57
C ALA A 104 7.26 8.00 -31.03
N ASP A 105 6.71 7.03 -30.29
CA ASP A 105 6.75 5.60 -30.62
C ASP A 105 5.77 5.18 -31.73
N GLY A 106 5.02 6.13 -32.32
CA GLY A 106 4.01 5.83 -33.34
C GLY A 106 2.79 5.08 -32.79
N ARG A 107 2.54 5.17 -31.47
CA ARG A 107 1.41 4.57 -30.76
C ARG A 107 0.60 5.65 -30.04
N PRO A 108 0.03 6.64 -30.75
CA PRO A 108 -0.70 7.73 -30.11
C PRO A 108 -1.87 7.19 -29.27
N ILE A 109 -2.32 8.00 -28.30
CA ILE A 109 -3.49 7.68 -27.48
C ILE A 109 -4.69 7.45 -28.39
N ALA A 110 -5.32 6.28 -28.27
CA ALA A 110 -6.49 5.95 -29.05
C ALA A 110 -7.70 6.77 -28.57
N TRP A 111 -8.63 7.06 -29.49
CA TRP A 111 -9.83 7.87 -29.18
C TRP A 111 -10.68 7.31 -28.03
N TYR A 112 -10.64 5.98 -27.81
CA TYR A 112 -11.38 5.32 -26.72
C TYR A 112 -10.63 5.34 -25.38
N GLU A 113 -9.32 5.63 -25.38
CA GLU A 113 -8.50 5.81 -24.17
C GLU A 113 -8.67 7.24 -23.61
N GLN A 114 -8.85 8.23 -24.49
CA GLN A 114 -8.93 9.65 -24.11
C GLN A 114 -9.95 9.93 -22.99
N PRO A 115 -11.21 9.44 -23.04
CA PRO A 115 -12.16 9.72 -21.97
C PRO A 115 -11.76 9.11 -20.62
N LYS A 116 -10.97 8.03 -20.61
CA LYS A 116 -10.45 7.43 -19.37
C LYS A 116 -9.26 8.23 -18.83
N LEU A 117 -8.37 8.69 -19.72
CA LEU A 117 -7.27 9.59 -19.33
C LEU A 117 -7.80 10.91 -18.77
N ASP A 118 -8.84 11.49 -19.35
CA ASP A 118 -9.42 12.77 -18.91
C ASP A 118 -10.04 12.68 -17.51
N ARG A 119 -10.56 11.49 -17.14
CA ARG A 119 -11.09 11.23 -15.78
C ARG A 119 -9.97 11.08 -14.75
N GLY A 120 -8.80 10.65 -15.18
CA GLY A 120 -7.64 10.39 -14.34
C GLY A 120 -7.77 9.11 -13.53
N PRO A 121 -6.62 8.52 -13.14
CA PRO A 121 -6.62 7.33 -12.32
C PRO A 121 -6.96 7.60 -10.86
N HIS A 122 -7.40 6.54 -10.19
CA HIS A 122 -7.76 6.51 -8.78
C HIS A 122 -6.97 5.41 -8.09
N ALA A 123 -6.54 5.65 -6.85
CA ALA A 123 -5.90 4.63 -6.02
C ALA A 123 -6.15 4.89 -4.54
N THR A 124 -6.10 3.84 -3.73
CA THR A 124 -5.91 3.97 -2.27
C THR A 124 -4.44 4.28 -1.98
N VAL A 125 -4.13 4.71 -0.76
CA VAL A 125 -2.76 4.80 -0.29
C VAL A 125 -2.69 4.63 1.21
N LEU A 126 -1.71 3.85 1.67
CA LEU A 126 -1.30 3.77 3.06
C LEU A 126 0.22 3.91 3.10
N ALA A 127 0.73 4.81 3.96
CA ALA A 127 2.16 5.02 4.17
C ALA A 127 2.47 4.96 5.67
N ALA A 128 3.58 4.30 6.01
CA ALA A 128 4.06 4.14 7.37
C ALA A 128 5.55 4.47 7.45
N ARG A 129 5.94 5.06 8.58
CA ARG A 129 7.32 5.27 9.00
C ARG A 129 7.58 4.48 10.28
N PHE A 130 8.73 3.84 10.35
CA PHE A 130 9.22 3.14 11.52
C PHE A 130 10.62 3.68 11.86
N ASP A 131 10.80 4.11 13.09
CA ASP A 131 12.04 4.74 13.56
C ASP A 131 12.45 4.12 14.89
N THR A 132 13.53 3.34 14.87
CA THR A 132 14.07 2.66 16.04
C THR A 132 15.13 3.52 16.71
N ASP A 133 14.91 3.89 17.97
CA ASP A 133 15.87 4.67 18.73
C ASP A 133 17.02 3.82 19.32
N SER A 134 17.98 4.48 19.96
CA SER A 134 19.14 3.83 20.58
C SER A 134 18.80 2.91 21.76
N THR A 135 17.55 2.94 22.26
CA THR A 135 17.04 2.07 23.33
C THR A 135 16.30 0.85 22.79
N SER A 136 16.30 0.65 21.47
CA SER A 136 15.55 -0.40 20.77
C SER A 136 14.02 -0.25 20.83
N ALA A 137 13.53 0.91 21.27
CA ALA A 137 12.12 1.25 21.13
C ALA A 137 11.87 1.77 19.71
N THR A 138 10.81 1.27 19.07
CA THR A 138 10.45 1.72 17.71
C THR A 138 9.23 2.63 17.79
N ARG A 139 9.37 3.85 17.29
CA ARG A 139 8.24 4.75 17.02
C ARG A 139 7.71 4.45 15.63
N TRP A 140 6.39 4.45 15.50
CA TRP A 140 5.76 4.29 14.19
C TRP A 140 4.62 5.27 14.01
N ASP A 141 4.49 5.74 12.78
CA ASP A 141 3.44 6.64 12.32
C ASP A 141 2.87 6.07 11.02
N VAL A 142 1.56 6.13 10.84
CA VAL A 142 0.87 5.66 9.63
C VAL A 142 -0.23 6.64 9.24
N ALA A 143 -0.37 6.87 7.95
CA ALA A 143 -1.48 7.61 7.37
C ALA A 143 -2.07 6.82 6.20
N ALA A 144 -3.39 6.90 6.01
CA ALA A 144 -4.08 6.24 4.93
C ALA A 144 -5.25 7.06 4.38
N LEU A 145 -5.52 6.88 3.09
CA LEU A 145 -6.77 7.23 2.42
C LEU A 145 -7.19 6.04 1.57
N GLY A 146 -8.32 5.43 1.93
CA GLY A 146 -8.81 4.18 1.35
C GLY A 146 -8.86 3.05 2.37
N ASP A 147 -8.75 1.82 1.90
CA ASP A 147 -8.95 0.57 2.66
C ASP A 147 -7.74 -0.38 2.62
N SER A 148 -6.62 0.04 2.02
CA SER A 148 -5.31 -0.55 2.35
C SER A 148 -5.06 -0.45 3.85
N CYS A 149 -4.61 -1.52 4.49
CA CYS A 149 -4.51 -1.63 5.94
C CYS A 149 -3.11 -1.94 6.45
N LEU A 150 -2.79 -1.45 7.66
CA LEU A 150 -1.65 -1.82 8.48
C LEU A 150 -2.12 -2.65 9.69
N PHE A 151 -1.43 -3.76 9.93
CA PHE A 151 -1.62 -4.62 11.09
C PHE A 151 -0.35 -4.62 11.94
N HIS A 152 -0.49 -4.47 13.25
CA HIS A 152 0.59 -4.56 14.23
C HIS A 152 0.37 -5.80 15.09
N THR A 153 1.33 -6.71 15.12
CA THR A 153 1.25 -7.96 15.88
C THR A 153 2.40 -8.12 16.87
N ARG A 154 2.11 -8.77 18.00
CA ARG A 154 3.06 -9.15 19.04
C ARG A 154 2.56 -10.41 19.75
N ASP A 155 3.45 -11.35 20.04
CA ASP A 155 3.15 -12.55 20.86
C ASP A 155 1.83 -13.24 20.47
N ASP A 156 1.65 -13.51 19.18
CA ASP A 156 0.45 -14.14 18.63
C ASP A 156 -0.86 -13.38 18.86
N ARG A 157 -0.77 -12.06 18.91
CA ARG A 157 -1.92 -11.18 19.02
C ARG A 157 -1.86 -10.07 18.01
N LEU A 158 -3.00 -9.80 17.39
CA LEU A 158 -3.25 -8.56 16.68
C LEU A 158 -3.43 -7.44 17.70
N LEU A 159 -2.44 -6.55 17.79
CA LEU A 159 -2.49 -5.40 18.69
C LEU A 159 -3.27 -4.26 18.06
N ARG A 160 -3.05 -3.98 16.77
CA ARG A 160 -3.73 -2.89 16.03
C ARG A 160 -4.07 -3.33 14.61
N ALA A 161 -5.20 -2.84 14.12
CA ALA A 161 -5.57 -2.81 12.72
C ALA A 161 -5.93 -1.36 12.36
N PHE A 162 -5.60 -0.92 11.15
CA PHE A 162 -5.79 0.45 10.69
C PHE A 162 -5.84 0.50 9.16
N PRO A 163 -6.68 1.34 8.51
CA PRO A 163 -7.73 2.15 9.10
C PRO A 163 -9.00 1.34 9.39
N LEU A 164 -9.14 0.14 8.82
CA LEU A 164 -10.28 -0.76 9.06
C LEU A 164 -9.92 -1.80 10.12
N GLU A 165 -10.87 -2.09 11.01
CA GLU A 165 -10.69 -3.00 12.15
C GLU A 165 -11.50 -4.31 12.03
N SER A 166 -12.28 -4.48 10.96
CA SER A 166 -13.12 -5.65 10.72
C SER A 166 -13.27 -5.94 9.23
N ALA A 167 -13.42 -7.20 8.85
CA ALA A 167 -13.59 -7.60 7.45
C ALA A 167 -14.93 -7.11 6.85
N GLU A 168 -15.93 -6.85 7.69
CA GLU A 168 -17.24 -6.33 7.30
C GLU A 168 -17.21 -4.84 6.96
N ALA A 169 -16.13 -4.12 7.31
CA ALA A 169 -15.98 -2.70 7.01
C ALA A 169 -15.50 -2.42 5.58
N PHE A 170 -15.05 -3.44 4.85
CA PHE A 170 -14.72 -3.32 3.44
C PHE A 170 -16.01 -3.23 2.62
N ASP A 171 -16.09 -2.20 1.77
CA ASP A 171 -17.18 -2.04 0.81
C ASP A 171 -16.62 -1.93 -0.63
N ASN A 172 -17.47 -1.61 -1.60
CA ASN A 172 -17.06 -1.49 -3.00
C ASN A 172 -16.81 -0.03 -3.41
N SER A 173 -16.69 0.89 -2.46
CA SER A 173 -16.54 2.33 -2.70
C SER A 173 -15.68 2.99 -1.63
N PRO A 174 -14.45 2.51 -1.41
CA PRO A 174 -13.53 3.16 -0.49
C PRO A 174 -13.22 4.60 -0.94
N GLY A 175 -12.73 5.42 -0.02
CA GLY A 175 -12.15 6.70 -0.39
C GLY A 175 -10.97 6.47 -1.34
N LEU A 176 -10.95 7.13 -2.49
CA LEU A 176 -9.86 7.02 -3.46
C LEU A 176 -9.23 8.38 -3.74
N VAL A 177 -7.91 8.38 -3.94
CA VAL A 177 -7.17 9.55 -4.42
C VAL A 177 -7.22 9.56 -5.93
N ASN A 178 -7.96 10.50 -6.50
CA ASN A 178 -7.92 10.79 -7.94
C ASN A 178 -6.74 11.71 -8.26
N ALA A 179 -5.97 11.39 -9.30
CA ALA A 179 -4.77 12.14 -9.66
C ALA A 179 -5.01 13.62 -10.06
N PHE A 180 -6.24 14.00 -10.38
CA PHE A 180 -6.62 15.37 -10.71
C PHE A 180 -7.41 16.08 -9.61
N ASN A 181 -7.71 15.39 -8.49
CA ASN A 181 -8.39 16.00 -7.38
C ASN A 181 -7.47 17.01 -6.68
N ARG A 182 -7.95 18.25 -6.54
CA ARG A 182 -7.26 19.35 -5.85
C ARG A 182 -8.02 19.85 -4.63
N ASP A 183 -9.16 19.24 -4.31
CA ASP A 183 -9.94 19.59 -3.13
C ASP A 183 -9.24 19.02 -1.89
N HIS A 184 -8.32 19.82 -1.34
CA HIS A 184 -7.55 19.50 -0.15
C HIS A 184 -8.47 19.16 1.04
N ALA A 185 -9.55 19.92 1.25
CA ALA A 185 -10.50 19.67 2.33
C ALA A 185 -11.28 18.36 2.13
N LEU A 186 -11.53 17.97 0.88
CA LEU A 186 -12.08 16.64 0.54
C LEU A 186 -11.09 15.52 0.80
N LEU A 187 -9.81 15.71 0.53
CA LEU A 187 -8.81 14.69 0.85
C LEU A 187 -8.63 14.57 2.36
N ALA A 188 -8.38 15.68 3.05
CA ALA A 188 -8.15 15.72 4.50
C ALA A 188 -9.28 15.08 5.32
N ARG A 189 -10.55 15.21 4.90
CA ARG A 189 -11.69 14.56 5.61
C ARG A 189 -11.64 13.03 5.54
N HIS A 190 -11.02 12.47 4.50
CA HIS A 190 -10.92 11.03 4.27
C HIS A 190 -9.60 10.45 4.76
N VAL A 191 -8.58 11.29 5.01
CA VAL A 191 -7.34 10.85 5.61
C VAL A 191 -7.61 10.34 7.03
N ARG A 192 -6.94 9.24 7.39
CA ARG A 192 -6.79 8.76 8.76
C ARG A 192 -5.32 8.74 9.08
N THR A 193 -4.98 9.02 10.34
CA THR A 193 -3.61 8.90 10.86
C THR A 193 -3.63 8.12 12.17
N LEU A 194 -2.53 7.44 12.45
CA LEU A 194 -2.30 6.76 13.71
C LEU A 194 -0.81 6.71 14.04
N SER A 195 -0.48 6.83 15.31
CA SER A 195 0.89 6.71 15.80
C SER A 195 0.96 5.75 16.98
N GLY A 196 2.13 5.16 17.19
CA GLY A 196 2.36 4.28 18.32
C GLY A 196 3.84 4.05 18.62
N SER A 197 4.05 3.07 19.51
CA SER A 197 5.35 2.51 19.81
C SER A 197 5.29 0.99 19.67
N ALA A 198 6.43 0.40 19.36
CA ALA A 198 6.64 -1.02 19.22
C ALA A 198 7.92 -1.45 19.91
N GLU A 199 7.97 -2.72 20.28
CA GLU A 199 9.11 -3.35 20.93
C GLU A 199 9.83 -4.29 19.95
N GLN A 200 11.05 -4.68 20.30
CA GLN A 200 11.76 -5.71 19.55
C GLN A 200 10.93 -7.00 19.47
N GLY A 201 10.85 -7.59 18.27
CA GLY A 201 10.04 -8.79 17.99
C GLY A 201 8.60 -8.49 17.52
N ASP A 202 8.16 -7.22 17.55
CA ASP A 202 6.89 -6.85 16.91
C ASP A 202 6.98 -6.97 15.40
N GLN A 203 5.84 -7.21 14.78
CA GLN A 203 5.73 -7.29 13.32
C GLN A 203 4.62 -6.37 12.82
N PHE A 204 4.82 -5.86 11.61
CA PHE A 204 3.86 -5.03 10.91
C PHE A 204 3.60 -5.54 9.49
N PHE A 205 2.35 -5.58 9.09
CA PHE A 205 1.93 -5.97 7.74
C PHE A 205 1.10 -4.86 7.12
N LEU A 206 1.58 -4.26 6.04
CA LEU A 206 0.81 -3.35 5.21
C LEU A 206 0.23 -4.18 4.05
N CYS A 207 -1.08 -4.16 3.85
CA CYS A 207 -1.79 -5.00 2.89
C CYS A 207 -2.77 -4.17 2.07
N THR A 208 -2.90 -4.50 0.78
CA THR A 208 -4.03 -4.03 -0.05
C THR A 208 -5.32 -4.78 0.32
N ASP A 209 -6.45 -4.30 -0.18
CA ASP A 209 -7.80 -4.57 0.32
C ASP A 209 -8.14 -6.08 0.42
N ALA A 210 -7.88 -6.86 -0.63
CA ALA A 210 -8.24 -8.27 -0.69
C ALA A 210 -7.49 -9.09 0.36
N LEU A 211 -6.22 -8.76 0.58
CA LEU A 211 -5.40 -9.40 1.60
C LEU A 211 -5.75 -8.89 3.00
N ALA A 212 -6.03 -7.60 3.15
CA ALA A 212 -6.43 -7.00 4.42
C ALA A 212 -7.76 -7.56 4.92
N ALA A 213 -8.74 -7.74 4.02
CA ALA A 213 -10.02 -8.36 4.33
C ALA A 213 -9.85 -9.83 4.75
N TRP A 214 -8.99 -10.59 4.05
CA TRP A 214 -8.65 -11.96 4.44
C TRP A 214 -7.97 -11.99 5.82
N PHE A 215 -7.01 -11.10 6.08
CA PHE A 215 -6.27 -11.03 7.33
C PHE A 215 -7.23 -10.80 8.51
N LEU A 216 -8.09 -9.78 8.42
CA LEU A 216 -9.07 -9.47 9.46
C LEU A 216 -10.09 -10.59 9.64
N GLY A 217 -10.56 -11.20 8.55
CA GLY A 217 -11.49 -12.32 8.62
C GLY A 217 -10.88 -13.55 9.30
N ALA A 218 -9.61 -13.85 9.04
CA ALA A 218 -8.87 -14.93 9.70
C ALA A 218 -8.65 -14.64 11.19
N ALA A 219 -8.16 -13.44 11.53
CA ALA A 219 -7.97 -13.04 12.92
C ALA A 219 -9.29 -13.09 13.73
N ALA A 220 -10.42 -12.69 13.13
CA ALA A 220 -11.73 -12.73 13.77
C ALA A 220 -12.22 -14.16 14.09
N ARG A 221 -11.75 -15.17 13.35
CA ARG A 221 -12.02 -16.60 13.63
C ARG A 221 -11.09 -17.20 14.67
N GLY A 222 -10.11 -16.44 15.16
CA GLY A 222 -9.07 -16.93 16.07
C GLY A 222 -7.88 -17.59 15.36
N ASP A 223 -7.79 -17.47 14.04
CA ASP A 223 -6.61 -17.88 13.27
C ASP A 223 -5.46 -16.85 13.46
N GLN A 224 -4.26 -17.22 13.01
CA GLN A 224 -3.05 -16.39 13.12
C GLN A 224 -2.52 -16.03 11.71
N PRO A 225 -3.17 -15.11 10.97
CA PRO A 225 -2.79 -14.79 9.59
C PRO A 225 -1.36 -14.27 9.44
N TRP A 226 -0.82 -13.61 10.47
CA TRP A 226 0.58 -13.14 10.48
C TRP A 226 1.60 -14.28 10.40
N HIS A 227 1.28 -15.50 10.88
CA HIS A 227 2.17 -16.65 10.71
C HIS A 227 2.24 -17.11 9.26
N VAL A 228 1.09 -17.17 8.60
CA VAL A 228 1.01 -17.52 7.17
C VAL A 228 1.79 -16.50 6.34
N LEU A 229 1.57 -15.20 6.57
CA LEU A 229 2.30 -14.17 5.83
C LEU A 229 3.80 -14.15 6.17
N SER A 230 4.18 -14.37 7.43
CA SER A 230 5.59 -14.43 7.84
C SER A 230 6.35 -15.55 7.13
N GLU A 231 5.72 -16.70 6.88
CA GLU A 231 6.36 -17.83 6.18
C GLU A 231 6.87 -17.42 4.79
N PHE A 232 6.03 -16.76 4.00
CA PHE A 232 6.38 -16.32 2.65
C PHE A 232 7.27 -15.07 2.65
N THR A 233 6.96 -14.10 3.52
CA THR A 233 7.63 -12.80 3.52
C THR A 233 9.04 -12.88 4.10
N ARG A 234 9.31 -13.71 5.12
CA ARG A 234 10.68 -13.90 5.65
C ARG A 234 11.58 -14.67 4.69
N SER A 235 11.02 -15.65 3.97
CA SER A 235 11.74 -16.44 2.96
C SER A 235 11.90 -15.70 1.63
N GLY A 236 11.06 -14.68 1.38
CA GLY A 236 11.01 -14.00 0.09
C GLY A 236 10.54 -14.94 -1.03
N ASP A 237 9.53 -15.77 -0.76
CA ASP A 237 9.02 -16.81 -1.65
C ASP A 237 7.74 -16.36 -2.41
N PRO A 238 7.87 -15.66 -3.55
CA PRO A 238 6.72 -15.25 -4.34
C PRO A 238 5.95 -16.42 -4.96
N ASP A 239 6.63 -17.52 -5.31
CA ASP A 239 6.01 -18.68 -5.95
C ASP A 239 5.11 -19.43 -4.96
N GLY A 240 5.62 -19.67 -3.74
CA GLY A 240 4.82 -20.24 -2.65
C GLY A 240 3.65 -19.35 -2.26
N PHE A 241 3.87 -18.03 -2.23
CA PHE A 241 2.81 -17.05 -1.97
C PHE A 241 1.71 -17.09 -3.05
N GLU A 242 2.07 -17.17 -4.33
CA GLU A 242 1.10 -17.29 -5.43
C GLU A 242 0.29 -18.60 -5.35
N VAL A 243 0.95 -19.71 -5.05
CA VAL A 243 0.28 -21.02 -4.87
C VAL A 243 -0.72 -20.96 -3.71
N TRP A 244 -0.33 -20.36 -2.59
CA TRP A 244 -1.20 -20.17 -1.44
C TRP A 244 -2.39 -19.27 -1.75
N LEU A 245 -2.16 -18.12 -2.41
CA LEU A 245 -3.22 -17.20 -2.82
C LEU A 245 -4.24 -17.88 -3.75
N LYS A 246 -3.76 -18.65 -4.72
CA LYS A 246 -4.63 -19.42 -5.61
C LYS A 246 -5.56 -20.34 -4.83
N LYS A 247 -5.02 -21.07 -3.86
CA LYS A 247 -5.82 -21.94 -2.99
C LYS A 247 -6.83 -21.14 -2.15
N ALA A 248 -6.41 -20.04 -1.54
CA ALA A 248 -7.30 -19.18 -0.75
C ALA A 248 -8.46 -18.62 -1.59
N ARG A 249 -8.21 -18.25 -2.85
CA ARG A 249 -9.23 -17.81 -3.81
C ARG A 249 -10.18 -18.95 -4.20
N GLU A 250 -9.65 -20.14 -4.51
CA GLU A 250 -10.44 -21.33 -4.87
C GLU A 250 -11.35 -21.79 -3.71
N GLU A 251 -10.90 -21.64 -2.47
CA GLU A 251 -11.67 -21.94 -1.26
C GLU A 251 -12.67 -20.84 -0.87
N GLY A 252 -12.71 -19.72 -1.62
CA GLY A 252 -13.60 -18.59 -1.35
C GLY A 252 -13.21 -17.77 -0.11
N LEU A 253 -11.99 -17.93 0.39
CA LEU A 253 -11.47 -17.19 1.54
C LEU A 253 -10.97 -15.79 1.17
N MET A 254 -10.69 -15.55 -0.11
CA MET A 254 -10.18 -14.28 -0.63
C MET A 254 -10.80 -13.98 -1.99
N ARG A 255 -11.08 -12.70 -2.25
CA ARG A 255 -11.54 -12.24 -3.56
C ARG A 255 -10.45 -12.41 -4.61
N ASN A 256 -10.85 -12.59 -5.87
CA ASN A 256 -9.90 -12.61 -6.98
C ASN A 256 -9.52 -11.17 -7.36
N ASP A 257 -8.65 -10.56 -6.56
CA ASP A 257 -8.09 -9.24 -6.81
C ASP A 257 -6.56 -9.23 -6.76
N ASP A 258 -5.95 -8.12 -7.16
CA ASP A 258 -4.53 -7.90 -6.93
C ASP A 258 -4.22 -7.96 -5.42
N VAL A 259 -3.05 -8.47 -5.07
CA VAL A 259 -2.64 -8.63 -3.67
C VAL A 259 -1.20 -8.14 -3.51
N THR A 260 -1.02 -7.25 -2.54
CA THR A 260 0.30 -6.77 -2.12
C THR A 260 0.41 -6.79 -0.61
N VAL A 261 1.60 -7.20 -0.12
CA VAL A 261 2.00 -7.12 1.28
C VAL A 261 3.38 -6.50 1.41
N VAL A 262 3.55 -5.62 2.39
CA VAL A 262 4.85 -5.27 2.96
C VAL A 262 4.90 -5.78 4.39
N HIS A 263 5.94 -6.55 4.72
CA HIS A 263 6.21 -7.01 6.07
C HIS A 263 7.42 -6.24 6.63
N VAL A 264 7.23 -5.65 7.81
CA VAL A 264 8.27 -4.98 8.59
C VAL A 264 8.41 -5.72 9.91
N ASP A 265 9.60 -6.26 10.17
CA ASP A 265 9.88 -7.14 11.31
C ASP A 265 10.97 -6.52 12.21
N LEU A 266 10.67 -6.38 13.50
CA LEU A 266 11.51 -5.67 14.46
C LEU A 266 12.48 -6.58 15.24
N GLY A 267 12.52 -7.90 15.02
CA GLY A 267 13.42 -8.80 15.75
C GLY A 267 13.27 -10.28 15.43
#